data_AF-A0A3B0VFT4-F1
#
_entry.id   AF-A0A3B0VFT4-F1
#
_cell.length_a   1.000
_cell.length_b   1.000
_cell.length_c   1.000
_cell.angle_alpha   90.00
_cell.angle_beta   90.00
_cell.angle_gamma   90.00
#
_symmetry.space_group_name_H-M   'P 1'
#
loop_
_entity.id
_entity.type
_entity.pdbx_description
1 polymer ?
#
loop_
_entity_poly.entity_id
_entity_poly.type
_entity_poly.pdbx_seq_one_letter_code
_entity_poly.pdbx_strand_id
1 'polypeptide(L)'
;MTQARSSWQSNMGFLLAAIGSAIGLGNVWRFSYMVYKFGGGAFLVPYVVALIVAGLPIIILEYGLGHFEKASSPLSFARIDRRFEWLGWWMPIVAMFGIMLFYSVVIGWCFNYLLYSFSLSWGADPQSFFFKQFLELSGSAAHLGGLRIPIVLSTLLVWVLCWMICFRDIRHGIERASMVFMPVLFVLTIIIVLWSVSLDGASDAIFNHYLHADW
;
A
#
# COMPACT_ATOMS: atom_id res chain seq x y z
N MET A 1 3.27 -7.47 36.46
CA MET A 1 3.50 -6.09 36.00
C MET A 1 2.75 -5.91 34.69
N THR A 2 1.64 -5.19 34.69
CA THR A 2 0.93 -4.86 33.44
C THR A 2 1.80 -3.87 32.68
N GLN A 3 2.47 -4.31 31.61
CA GLN A 3 3.27 -3.41 30.77
C GLN A 3 2.39 -2.22 30.33
N ALA A 4 2.85 -1.00 30.61
CA ALA A 4 2.20 0.19 30.09
C ALA A 4 2.25 0.15 28.56
N ARG A 5 1.09 0.24 27.90
CA ARG A 5 0.96 0.20 26.44
C ARG A 5 1.87 1.26 25.82
N SER A 6 2.69 0.87 24.84
CA SER A 6 3.53 1.81 24.11
C SER A 6 2.64 2.84 23.39
N SER A 7 2.82 4.12 23.73
CA SER A 7 2.15 5.23 23.06
C SER A 7 3.03 5.82 21.98
N TRP A 8 2.50 6.65 21.09
CA TRP A 8 3.30 7.39 20.12
C TRP A 8 4.21 8.41 20.81
N GLN A 9 5.41 8.63 20.27
CA GLN A 9 6.33 9.64 20.78
C GLN A 9 5.90 11.05 20.33
N SER A 10 5.32 11.18 19.13
CA SER A 10 4.88 12.45 18.56
C SER A 10 3.56 12.35 17.78
N ASN A 11 2.80 13.45 17.75
CA ASN A 11 1.60 13.55 16.90
C ASN A 11 1.96 13.43 15.42
N MET A 12 3.12 13.96 15.02
CA MET A 12 3.61 13.87 13.64
C MET A 12 3.92 12.42 13.25
N GLY A 13 4.57 11.66 14.12
CA GLY A 13 4.87 10.24 13.91
C GLY A 13 3.60 9.39 13.78
N PHE A 14 2.58 9.68 14.60
CA PHE A 14 1.26 9.07 14.45
C PHE A 14 0.61 9.42 13.11
N LEU A 15 0.57 10.70 12.74
CA LEU A 15 -0.03 11.16 11.49
C LEU A 15 0.68 10.57 10.27
N LEU A 16 2.01 10.53 10.25
CA LEU A 16 2.78 9.94 9.16
C LEU A 16 2.56 8.44 9.04
N ALA A 17 2.45 7.72 10.16
CA ALA A 17 2.10 6.29 10.14
C ALA A 17 0.68 6.05 9.61
N ALA A 18 -0.29 6.90 10.01
CA ALA A 18 -1.66 6.85 9.50
C ALA A 18 -1.73 7.14 8.00
N ILE A 19 -1.06 8.20 7.53
CA ILE A 19 -0.96 8.56 6.10
C ILE A 19 -0.26 7.43 5.34
N GLY A 20 0.81 6.86 5.87
CA GLY A 20 1.51 5.74 5.25
C GLY A 20 0.67 4.47 5.14
N SER A 21 -0.24 4.23 6.09
CA SER A 21 -1.22 3.15 5.98
C SER A 21 -2.29 3.42 4.91
N ALA A 22 -2.60 4.68 4.63
CA ALA A 22 -3.61 5.07 3.62
C ALA A 22 -3.02 5.16 2.20
N ILE A 23 -1.74 5.51 2.06
CA ILE A 23 -1.05 5.62 0.79
C ILE A 23 -0.40 4.28 0.43
N GLY A 24 -1.06 3.52 -0.45
CA GLY A 24 -0.54 2.26 -0.97
C GLY A 24 -0.17 2.32 -2.45
N LEU A 25 0.36 1.20 -2.96
CA LEU A 25 0.67 1.00 -4.39
C LEU A 25 -0.54 1.34 -5.28
N GLY A 26 -1.76 1.02 -4.81
CA GLY A 26 -3.00 1.31 -5.52
C GLY A 26 -3.23 2.80 -5.86
N ASN A 27 -2.74 3.73 -5.04
CA ASN A 27 -2.91 5.17 -5.31
C ASN A 27 -2.05 5.62 -6.49
N VAL A 28 -0.97 4.91 -6.81
CA VAL A 28 -0.03 5.29 -7.88
C VAL A 28 -0.52 4.81 -9.24
N TRP A 29 -0.88 3.52 -9.36
CA TRP A 29 -1.26 2.95 -10.66
C TRP A 29 -2.76 2.72 -10.80
N ARG A 30 -3.42 2.18 -9.77
CA ARG A 30 -4.82 1.74 -9.88
C ARG A 30 -5.77 2.92 -9.96
N PHE A 31 -5.58 3.94 -9.14
CA PHE A 31 -6.39 5.17 -9.21
C PHE A 31 -6.33 5.78 -10.62
N SER A 32 -5.10 6.03 -11.11
CA SER A 32 -4.87 6.62 -12.43
C SER A 32 -5.48 5.78 -13.56
N TYR A 33 -5.36 4.45 -13.49
CA TYR A 33 -5.98 3.55 -14.46
C TYR A 33 -7.52 3.59 -14.41
N MET A 34 -8.12 3.66 -13.22
CA MET A 34 -9.57 3.74 -13.07
C MET A 34 -10.11 5.06 -13.61
N VAL A 35 -9.44 6.18 -13.32
CA VAL A 35 -9.79 7.50 -13.87
C VAL A 35 -9.80 7.44 -15.39
N TYR A 36 -8.71 6.97 -16.00
CA TYR A 36 -8.61 6.84 -17.46
C TYR A 36 -9.70 5.93 -18.06
N LYS A 37 -9.98 4.78 -17.42
CA LYS A 37 -10.95 3.80 -17.93
C LYS A 37 -12.41 4.23 -17.78
N PHE A 38 -12.74 5.01 -16.75
CA PHE A 38 -14.12 5.35 -16.37
C PHE A 38 -14.46 6.82 -16.63
N GLY A 39 -14.12 7.32 -17.83
CA GLY A 39 -14.55 8.66 -18.27
C GLY A 39 -13.57 9.80 -17.96
N GLY A 40 -12.31 9.47 -17.66
CA GLY A 40 -11.25 10.45 -17.42
C GLY A 40 -11.61 11.41 -16.29
N GLY A 41 -11.65 12.70 -16.61
CA GLY A 41 -11.99 13.75 -15.66
C GLY A 41 -13.38 13.61 -15.04
N ALA A 42 -14.34 13.00 -15.74
CA ALA A 42 -15.71 12.81 -15.24
C ALA A 42 -15.77 11.87 -14.03
N PHE A 43 -14.88 10.87 -13.97
CA PHE A 43 -14.76 9.92 -12.85
C PHE A 43 -14.49 10.62 -11.51
N LEU A 44 -13.82 11.78 -11.53
CA LEU A 44 -13.42 12.50 -10.32
C LEU A 44 -14.63 13.02 -9.54
N VAL A 45 -15.75 13.31 -10.21
CA VAL A 45 -16.97 13.81 -9.57
C VAL A 45 -17.59 12.76 -8.64
N PRO A 46 -18.01 11.56 -9.10
CA PRO A 46 -18.53 10.53 -8.21
C PRO A 46 -17.48 10.05 -7.21
N TYR A 47 -16.18 10.08 -7.55
CA TYR A 47 -15.11 9.76 -6.61
C TYR A 47 -15.08 10.72 -5.40
N VAL A 48 -15.10 12.04 -5.64
CA VAL A 48 -15.12 13.05 -4.56
C VAL A 48 -16.40 12.95 -3.74
N VAL A 49 -17.56 12.74 -4.39
CA VAL A 49 -18.84 12.54 -3.68
C VAL A 49 -18.75 11.31 -2.77
N ALA A 50 -18.27 10.17 -3.28
CA ALA A 50 -18.09 8.96 -2.47
C ALA A 50 -17.08 9.14 -1.32
N LEU A 51 -16.01 9.90 -1.55
CA LEU A 51 -15.02 10.23 -0.53
C LEU A 51 -15.66 11.02 0.62
N ILE A 52 -16.49 12.02 0.32
CA ILE A 52 -17.15 12.85 1.34
C ILE A 52 -18.27 12.10 2.04
N VAL A 53 -19.10 11.34 1.30
CA VAL A 53 -20.30 10.70 1.84
C VAL A 53 -20.00 9.39 2.56
N ALA A 54 -19.03 8.61 2.08
CA ALA A 54 -18.70 7.31 2.65
C ALA A 54 -17.31 7.31 3.30
N GLY A 55 -16.29 7.79 2.59
CA GLY A 55 -14.90 7.73 3.07
C GLY A 55 -14.69 8.48 4.38
N LEU A 56 -15.04 9.77 4.41
CA LEU A 56 -14.81 10.64 5.57
C LEU A 56 -15.61 10.18 6.82
N PRO A 57 -16.92 9.86 6.75
CA PRO A 57 -17.66 9.38 7.92
C PRO A 57 -17.12 8.08 8.49
N ILE A 58 -16.74 7.11 7.64
CA ILE A 58 -16.17 5.84 8.09
C ILE A 58 -14.83 6.06 8.81
N ILE A 59 -13.96 6.91 8.25
CA ILE A 59 -12.68 7.25 8.86
C ILE A 59 -12.90 7.93 10.22
N ILE A 60 -13.82 8.90 10.32
CA ILE A 60 -14.14 9.58 11.59
C ILE A 60 -14.67 8.57 12.62
N LEU A 61 -15.54 7.66 12.21
CA LEU A 61 -16.09 6.60 13.08
C LEU A 61 -14.97 5.70 13.62
N GLU A 62 -14.09 5.22 12.76
CA GLU A 62 -12.99 4.33 13.13
C GLU A 62 -11.99 5.01 14.08
N TYR A 63 -11.59 6.25 13.78
CA TYR A 63 -10.72 7.03 14.67
C TYR A 63 -11.39 7.34 16.00
N GLY A 64 -12.68 7.71 15.98
CA GLY A 64 -13.47 7.94 17.18
C GLY A 64 -13.48 6.70 18.07
N LEU A 65 -13.86 5.55 17.52
CA LEU A 65 -13.89 4.28 18.23
C LEU A 65 -12.53 3.92 18.84
N GLY A 66 -11.44 4.03 18.07
CA GLY A 66 -10.09 3.76 18.55
C GLY A 66 -9.66 4.71 19.67
N HIS A 67 -10.05 5.98 19.61
CA HIS A 67 -9.73 6.98 20.62
C HIS A 67 -10.51 6.77 21.93
N PHE A 68 -11.80 6.40 21.84
CA PHE A 68 -12.64 6.12 23.01
C PHE A 68 -12.22 4.83 23.72
N GLU A 69 -12.08 3.73 22.97
CA GLU A 69 -11.83 2.41 23.57
C GLU A 69 -10.37 2.18 23.95
N LYS A 70 -9.43 2.80 23.24
CA LYS A 70 -7.97 2.59 23.42
C LYS A 70 -7.60 1.11 23.52
N ALA A 71 -8.28 0.28 22.72
CA ALA A 71 -8.15 -1.18 22.70
C ALA A 71 -7.71 -1.66 21.30
N SER A 72 -7.49 -2.96 21.13
CA SER A 72 -7.36 -3.58 19.79
C SER A 72 -8.73 -3.66 19.13
N SER A 73 -8.80 -3.91 17.81
CA SER A 73 -10.09 -3.97 17.12
C SER A 73 -11.09 -4.97 17.76
N PRO A 74 -10.76 -6.26 17.98
CA PRO A 74 -11.67 -7.21 18.63
C PRO A 74 -12.14 -6.75 20.01
N LEU A 75 -11.21 -6.24 20.82
CA LEU A 75 -11.51 -5.81 22.19
C LEU A 75 -12.35 -4.52 22.23
N SER A 76 -12.18 -3.62 21.26
CA SER A 76 -12.98 -2.39 21.16
C SER A 76 -14.44 -2.72 20.90
N PHE A 77 -14.71 -3.65 19.97
CA PHE A 77 -16.08 -4.11 19.71
C PHE A 77 -16.65 -4.91 20.89
N ALA A 78 -15.84 -5.76 21.53
CA ALA A 78 -16.30 -6.54 22.70
C ALA A 78 -16.69 -5.67 23.90
N ARG A 79 -16.06 -4.50 24.07
CA ARG A 79 -16.37 -3.54 25.15
C ARG A 79 -17.66 -2.75 24.90
N ILE A 80 -18.00 -2.51 23.64
CA ILE A 80 -19.31 -1.95 23.28
C ILE A 80 -20.40 -3.00 23.56
N ASP A 81 -20.29 -4.17 22.93
CA ASP A 81 -21.14 -5.33 23.17
C ASP A 81 -20.40 -6.60 22.73
N ARG A 82 -20.35 -7.60 23.61
CA ARG A 82 -19.67 -8.87 23.34
C ARG A 82 -20.21 -9.60 22.10
N ARG A 83 -21.45 -9.33 21.68
CA ARG A 83 -22.04 -9.85 20.44
C ARG A 83 -21.33 -9.36 19.18
N PHE A 84 -20.67 -8.20 19.22
CA PHE A 84 -19.96 -7.62 18.07
C PHE A 84 -18.47 -7.95 18.04
N GLU A 85 -17.94 -8.71 19.00
CA GLU A 85 -16.52 -9.05 19.06
C GLU A 85 -16.00 -9.71 17.76
N TRP A 86 -16.81 -10.55 17.12
CA TRP A 86 -16.45 -11.22 15.87
C TRP A 86 -16.18 -10.23 14.71
N LEU A 87 -16.85 -9.07 14.69
CA LEU A 87 -16.60 -8.02 13.70
C LEU A 87 -15.20 -7.44 13.87
N GLY A 88 -14.72 -7.30 15.10
CA GLY A 88 -13.37 -6.81 15.35
C GLY A 88 -12.28 -7.81 14.96
N TRP A 89 -12.57 -9.12 14.99
CA TRP A 89 -11.67 -10.17 14.49
C TRP A 89 -11.59 -10.22 12.95
N TRP A 90 -12.61 -9.72 12.25
CA TRP A 90 -12.59 -9.64 10.79
C TRP A 90 -11.43 -8.80 10.27
N MET A 91 -11.13 -7.65 10.89
CA MET A 91 -10.04 -6.76 10.44
C MET A 91 -8.65 -7.43 10.39
N PRO A 92 -8.12 -8.03 11.47
CA PRO A 92 -6.81 -8.68 11.43
C PRO A 92 -6.79 -9.90 10.51
N ILE A 93 -7.90 -10.65 10.36
CA ILE A 93 -7.99 -11.78 9.43
C ILE A 93 -7.82 -11.29 7.99
N VAL A 94 -8.57 -10.26 7.59
CA VAL A 94 -8.46 -9.67 6.25
C VAL A 94 -7.09 -9.05 6.02
N ALA A 95 -6.52 -8.37 7.03
CA ALA A 95 -5.17 -7.83 6.91
C ALA A 95 -4.10 -8.92 6.70
N MET A 96 -4.18 -10.03 7.44
CA MET A 96 -3.25 -11.14 7.32
C MET A 96 -3.41 -11.90 6.00
N PHE A 97 -4.60 -12.43 5.73
CA PHE A 97 -4.82 -13.30 4.56
C PHE A 97 -5.06 -12.52 3.27
N GLY A 98 -5.75 -11.39 3.35
CA GLY A 98 -6.14 -10.60 2.20
C GLY A 98 -5.06 -9.63 1.72
N ILE A 99 -4.20 -9.11 2.60
CA ILE A 99 -3.21 -8.09 2.25
C ILE A 99 -1.79 -8.63 2.40
N MET A 100 -1.40 -9.06 3.61
CA MET A 100 0.00 -9.40 3.92
C MET A 100 0.55 -10.50 3.01
N LEU A 101 -0.20 -11.58 2.76
CA LEU A 101 0.27 -12.74 2.00
C LEU A 101 0.77 -12.41 0.58
N PHE A 102 0.10 -11.50 -0.11
CA PHE A 102 0.48 -11.15 -1.49
C PHE A 102 1.33 -9.89 -1.56
N TYR A 103 1.07 -8.88 -0.71
CA TYR A 103 1.86 -7.64 -0.73
C TYR A 103 3.32 -7.90 -0.39
N SER A 104 3.64 -8.82 0.51
CA SER A 104 5.04 -9.14 0.82
C SER A 104 5.78 -9.69 -0.40
N VAL A 105 5.11 -10.48 -1.23
CA VAL A 105 5.66 -11.03 -2.48
C VAL A 105 5.88 -9.90 -3.50
N VAL A 106 4.91 -9.00 -3.66
CA VAL A 106 5.03 -7.84 -4.58
C VAL A 106 6.17 -6.91 -4.16
N ILE A 107 6.34 -6.67 -2.86
CA ILE A 107 7.48 -5.90 -2.34
C ILE A 107 8.79 -6.65 -2.62
N GLY A 108 8.80 -7.98 -2.51
CA GLY A 108 9.93 -8.83 -2.92
C GLY A 108 10.28 -8.67 -4.40
N TRP A 109 9.28 -8.54 -5.29
CA TRP A 109 9.52 -8.23 -6.70
C TRP A 109 10.19 -6.87 -6.87
N CYS A 110 9.68 -5.83 -6.20
CA CYS A 110 10.29 -4.50 -6.23
C CYS A 110 11.75 -4.54 -5.75
N PHE A 111 12.07 -5.33 -4.73
CA PHE A 111 13.44 -5.52 -4.26
C PHE A 111 14.35 -6.17 -5.32
N ASN A 112 13.88 -7.22 -6.01
CA ASN A 112 14.64 -7.80 -7.12
C ASN A 112 14.84 -6.79 -8.26
N TYR A 113 13.79 -6.04 -8.62
CA TYR A 113 13.86 -5.02 -9.66
C TYR A 113 14.80 -3.86 -9.30
N LEU A 114 14.92 -3.52 -8.02
CA LEU A 114 15.94 -2.58 -7.53
C LEU A 114 17.37 -3.10 -7.77
N LEU A 115 17.60 -4.41 -7.65
CA LEU A 115 18.90 -5.00 -7.97
C LEU A 115 19.12 -5.05 -9.49
N TYR A 116 18.09 -5.42 -10.26
CA TYR A 116 18.15 -5.45 -11.72
C TYR A 116 18.30 -4.07 -12.34
N SER A 117 17.96 -2.98 -11.64
CA SER A 117 18.11 -1.62 -12.15
C SER A 117 19.57 -1.17 -12.30
N PHE A 118 20.50 -1.78 -11.57
CA PHE A 118 21.93 -1.46 -11.72
C PHE A 118 22.52 -1.94 -13.05
N SER A 119 21.97 -3.01 -13.63
CA SER A 119 22.43 -3.59 -14.89
C SER A 119 21.41 -3.45 -16.03
N LEU A 120 20.24 -2.85 -15.76
CA LEU A 120 19.08 -2.79 -16.66
C LEU A 120 18.77 -4.15 -17.30
N SER A 121 18.71 -5.20 -16.46
CA SER A 121 18.61 -6.61 -16.92
C SER A 121 17.38 -6.90 -17.78
N TRP A 122 16.34 -6.08 -17.69
CA TRP A 122 15.10 -6.22 -18.48
C TRP A 122 15.25 -5.84 -19.96
N GLY A 123 16.35 -5.18 -20.34
CA GLY A 123 16.69 -4.88 -21.74
C GLY A 123 15.59 -4.13 -22.48
N ALA A 124 15.40 -4.48 -23.76
CA ALA A 124 14.45 -3.81 -24.66
C ALA A 124 13.00 -4.30 -24.52
N ASP A 125 12.75 -5.44 -23.87
CA ASP A 125 11.41 -6.00 -23.69
C ASP A 125 11.13 -6.34 -22.22
N PRO A 126 10.74 -5.32 -21.41
CA PRO A 126 10.47 -5.50 -20.00
C PRO A 126 9.30 -6.44 -19.71
N GLN A 127 8.33 -6.52 -20.63
CA GLN A 127 7.15 -7.35 -20.47
C GLN A 127 7.51 -8.83 -20.58
N SER A 128 8.24 -9.21 -21.62
CA SER A 128 8.72 -10.58 -21.79
C SER A 128 9.70 -10.97 -20.68
N PHE A 129 10.58 -10.05 -20.27
CA PHE A 129 11.45 -10.27 -19.11
C PHE A 129 10.64 -10.60 -17.85
N PHE A 130 9.64 -9.78 -17.51
CA PHE A 130 8.82 -9.98 -16.31
C PHE A 130 8.08 -11.33 -16.33
N PHE A 131 7.34 -11.62 -17.40
CA PHE A 131 6.48 -12.80 -17.44
C PHE A 131 7.24 -14.11 -17.71
N LYS A 132 8.25 -14.09 -18.59
CA LYS A 132 8.94 -15.31 -19.03
C LYS A 132 10.22 -15.59 -18.26
N GLN A 133 11.01 -14.57 -17.92
CA GLN A 133 12.32 -14.77 -17.29
C GLN A 133 12.27 -14.58 -15.77
N PHE A 134 11.61 -13.53 -15.28
CA PHE A 134 11.55 -13.27 -13.85
C PHE A 134 10.53 -14.17 -13.15
N LEU A 135 9.25 -14.04 -13.51
CA LEU A 135 8.18 -14.85 -12.93
C LEU A 135 8.24 -16.31 -13.36
N GLU A 136 8.66 -16.57 -14.61
CA GLU A 136 8.47 -17.88 -15.27
C GLU A 136 7.02 -18.36 -15.12
N LEU A 137 6.09 -17.57 -15.66
CA LEU A 137 4.66 -17.81 -15.52
C LEU A 137 4.30 -19.22 -15.99
N SER A 138 3.71 -20.02 -15.11
CA SER A 138 3.23 -21.35 -15.44
C SER A 138 1.99 -21.28 -16.35
N GLY A 139 1.74 -22.33 -17.12
CA GLY A 139 0.64 -22.35 -18.09
C GLY A 139 -0.77 -22.35 -17.48
N SER A 140 -0.92 -22.62 -16.18
CA SER A 140 -2.21 -22.63 -15.49
C SER A 140 -2.05 -22.54 -13.98
N ALA A 141 -3.05 -21.98 -13.29
CA ALA A 141 -3.11 -21.90 -11.82
C ALA A 141 -3.05 -23.27 -11.12
N ALA A 142 -3.50 -24.34 -11.79
CA ALA A 142 -3.43 -25.71 -11.26
C ALA A 142 -2.01 -26.31 -11.32
N HIS A 143 -1.14 -25.75 -12.16
CA HIS A 143 0.25 -26.13 -12.28
C HIS A 143 1.13 -25.06 -11.62
N LEU A 144 1.40 -25.23 -10.32
CA LEU A 144 2.14 -24.26 -9.51
C LEU A 144 3.60 -24.05 -9.94
N GLY A 145 4.10 -24.87 -10.87
CA GLY A 145 5.46 -24.75 -11.41
C GLY A 145 6.55 -25.00 -10.36
N GLY A 146 7.75 -24.48 -10.62
CA GLY A 146 8.88 -24.52 -9.69
C GLY A 146 8.95 -23.27 -8.81
N LEU A 147 9.58 -23.40 -7.64
CA LEU A 147 9.83 -22.25 -6.75
C LEU A 147 10.95 -21.37 -7.31
N ARG A 148 10.63 -20.10 -7.54
CA ARG A 148 11.61 -19.09 -7.97
C ARG A 148 12.40 -18.61 -6.74
N ILE A 149 13.61 -19.17 -6.57
CA ILE A 149 14.48 -18.87 -5.42
C ILE A 149 14.71 -17.36 -5.22
N PRO A 150 14.96 -16.52 -6.25
CA PRO A 150 15.11 -15.08 -6.03
C PRO A 150 13.88 -14.42 -5.41
N ILE A 151 12.68 -14.83 -5.83
CA ILE A 151 11.41 -14.32 -5.30
C ILE A 151 11.23 -14.79 -3.86
N VAL A 152 11.51 -16.06 -3.57
CA VAL A 152 11.42 -16.61 -2.20
C VAL A 152 12.38 -15.89 -1.25
N LEU A 153 13.64 -15.73 -1.63
CA LEU A 153 14.65 -15.05 -0.81
C LEU A 153 14.30 -13.59 -0.56
N SER A 154 13.87 -12.85 -1.60
CA SER A 154 13.44 -11.46 -1.44
C SER A 154 12.20 -11.32 -0.56
N THR A 155 11.22 -12.22 -0.68
CA THR A 155 10.02 -12.22 0.16
C THR A 155 10.38 -12.52 1.62
N LEU A 156 11.26 -13.50 1.86
CA LEU A 156 11.77 -13.82 3.20
C LEU A 156 12.51 -12.62 3.80
N LEU A 157 13.34 -11.94 3.00
CA LEU A 157 14.01 -10.71 3.44
C LEU A 157 13.00 -9.62 3.84
N VAL A 158 11.96 -9.40 3.04
CA VAL A 158 10.88 -8.45 3.36
C VAL A 158 10.22 -8.81 4.69
N TRP A 159 9.89 -10.08 4.91
CA TRP A 159 9.33 -10.53 6.18
C TRP A 159 10.27 -10.29 7.36
N VAL A 160 11.57 -10.58 7.22
CA VAL A 160 12.56 -10.32 8.26
C VAL A 160 12.68 -8.82 8.55
N LEU A 161 12.68 -7.96 7.54
CA LEU A 161 12.69 -6.50 7.70
C LEU A 161 11.43 -6.02 8.43
N CYS A 162 10.24 -6.45 8.00
CA CYS A 162 8.98 -6.12 8.67
C CYS A 162 8.96 -6.60 10.13
N TRP A 163 9.43 -7.83 10.37
CA TRP A 163 9.54 -8.38 11.72
C TRP A 163 10.50 -7.55 12.58
N MET A 164 11.68 -7.17 12.07
CA MET A 164 12.63 -6.32 12.81
C MET A 164 12.07 -4.93 13.14
N ILE A 165 11.20 -4.38 12.30
CA ILE A 165 10.50 -3.12 12.58
C ILE A 165 9.45 -3.35 13.66
N CYS A 166 8.58 -4.37 13.51
CA CYS A 166 7.52 -4.64 14.46
C CYS A 166 8.02 -5.10 15.85
N PHE A 167 9.17 -5.78 15.90
CA PHE A 167 9.78 -6.25 17.15
C PHE A 167 10.30 -5.11 18.05
N ARG A 168 10.58 -3.93 17.49
CA ARG A 168 11.10 -2.75 18.20
C ARG A 168 10.02 -1.85 18.81
N ASP A 169 8.81 -2.35 19.00
CA ASP A 169 7.62 -1.60 19.42
C ASP A 169 7.22 -0.46 18.46
N ILE A 170 6.09 0.18 18.75
CA ILE A 170 5.52 1.26 17.94
C ILE A 170 6.49 2.44 17.81
N ARG A 171 7.10 2.88 18.92
CA ARG A 171 7.98 4.07 18.95
C ARG A 171 9.29 3.87 18.19
N HIS A 172 10.03 2.80 18.48
CA HIS A 172 11.37 2.61 17.91
C HIS A 172 11.35 1.88 16.56
N GLY A 173 10.25 1.20 16.24
CA GLY A 173 10.01 0.54 14.97
C GLY A 173 9.18 1.37 14.01
N ILE A 174 7.84 1.29 14.17
CA ILE A 174 6.86 1.79 13.19
C ILE A 174 6.95 3.31 13.00
N GLU A 175 7.02 4.07 14.09
CA GLU A 175 7.08 5.54 14.04
C GLU A 175 8.35 6.01 13.31
N ARG A 176 9.53 5.47 13.68
CA ARG A 176 10.80 5.80 13.02
C ARG A 176 10.83 5.40 11.55
N ALA A 177 10.34 4.21 11.22
CA ALA A 177 10.24 3.77 9.84
C ALA A 177 9.36 4.73 9.02
N SER A 178 8.18 5.07 9.55
CA SER A 178 7.23 5.98 8.87
C SER A 178 7.79 7.38 8.70
N MET A 179 8.52 7.91 9.69
CA MET A 179 9.17 9.22 9.61
C MET A 179 10.28 9.28 8.54
N VAL A 180 10.83 8.16 8.10
CA VAL A 180 11.83 8.11 7.02
C VAL A 180 11.18 7.76 5.69
N PHE A 181 10.41 6.67 5.62
CA PHE A 181 9.86 6.18 4.36
C PHE A 181 8.82 7.12 3.75
N MET A 182 8.01 7.81 4.57
CA MET A 182 6.98 8.70 4.04
C MET A 182 7.55 9.95 3.36
N PRO A 183 8.48 10.71 3.95
CA PRO A 183 9.15 11.79 3.23
C PRO A 183 9.91 11.32 2.00
N VAL A 184 10.59 10.16 2.06
CA VAL A 184 11.30 9.60 0.91
C VAL A 184 10.34 9.29 -0.23
N LEU A 185 9.22 8.62 0.04
CA LEU A 185 8.18 8.34 -0.95
C LEU A 185 7.65 9.62 -1.59
N PHE A 186 7.38 10.64 -0.79
CA PHE A 186 6.87 11.93 -1.25
C PHE A 186 7.87 12.63 -2.18
N VAL A 187 9.15 12.71 -1.79
CA VAL A 187 10.21 13.33 -2.59
C VAL A 187 10.42 12.57 -3.91
N LEU A 188 10.50 11.23 -3.86
CA LEU A 188 10.65 10.42 -5.08
C LEU A 188 9.47 10.60 -6.03
N THR A 189 8.26 10.68 -5.50
CA THR A 189 7.06 10.93 -6.31
C THR A 189 7.12 12.29 -6.99
N ILE A 190 7.53 13.35 -6.27
CA ILE A 190 7.70 14.68 -6.87
C ILE A 190 8.74 14.65 -7.99
N ILE A 191 9.88 14.01 -7.78
CA ILE A 191 10.92 13.90 -8.80
C ILE A 191 10.37 13.22 -10.06
N ILE A 192 9.66 12.10 -9.89
CA ILE A 192 9.05 11.38 -11.02
C ILE A 192 8.00 12.24 -11.72
N VAL A 193 7.15 12.97 -11.00
CA VAL A 193 6.14 13.85 -11.59
C VAL A 193 6.79 14.97 -12.40
N LEU A 194 7.77 15.68 -11.82
CA LEU A 194 8.48 16.75 -12.50
C LEU A 194 9.18 16.25 -13.77
N TRP A 195 9.83 15.09 -13.69
CA TRP A 195 10.45 14.46 -14.85
C TRP A 195 9.41 14.02 -15.89
N SER A 196 8.30 13.42 -15.47
CA SER A 196 7.25 12.94 -16.37
C SER A 196 6.58 14.08 -17.13
N VAL A 197 6.39 15.24 -16.51
CA VAL A 197 5.83 16.43 -17.17
C VAL A 197 6.78 17.03 -18.20
N SER A 198 8.09 16.79 -18.07
CA SER A 198 9.10 17.26 -19.03
C SER A 198 9.22 16.39 -20.30
N LEU A 199 8.54 15.23 -20.34
CA LEU A 199 8.56 14.34 -21.49
C LEU A 199 7.66 14.82 -22.62
N ASP A 200 8.09 14.58 -23.86
CA ASP A 200 7.29 14.85 -25.04
C ASP A 200 5.99 14.04 -25.02
N GLY A 201 4.86 14.71 -25.26
CA GLY A 201 3.52 14.10 -25.22
C GLY A 201 2.86 14.04 -23.84
N ALA A 202 3.53 14.50 -22.77
CA ALA A 202 2.94 14.52 -21.42
C ALA A 202 1.72 15.45 -21.33
N SER A 203 1.78 16.62 -21.96
CA SER A 203 0.65 17.56 -21.99
C SER A 203 -0.58 16.97 -22.68
N ASP A 204 -0.38 16.29 -23.81
CA ASP A 204 -1.43 15.60 -24.56
C ASP A 204 -2.08 14.49 -23.72
N ALA A 205 -1.26 13.64 -23.09
CA ALA A 205 -1.73 12.59 -22.18
C ALA A 205 -2.54 13.14 -20.99
N ILE A 206 -2.15 14.28 -20.41
CA ILE A 206 -2.84 14.87 -19.27
C ILE A 206 -4.17 15.50 -19.71
N PHE A 207 -4.17 16.37 -20.70
CA PHE A 207 -5.35 17.16 -21.04
C PHE A 207 -6.36 16.38 -21.89
N ASN A 208 -5.89 15.62 -22.89
CA ASN A 208 -6.78 14.98 -23.85
C ASN A 208 -7.18 13.56 -23.44
N HIS A 209 -6.41 12.90 -22.59
CA HIS A 209 -6.69 11.53 -22.17
C HIS A 209 -7.08 11.40 -20.69
N TYR A 210 -6.34 12.04 -19.78
CA TYR A 210 -6.58 11.86 -18.34
C TYR A 210 -7.68 12.78 -17.78
N LEU A 211 -7.63 14.07 -18.13
CA LEU A 211 -8.56 15.09 -17.62
C LEU A 211 -9.76 15.36 -18.54
N HIS A 212 -9.76 14.81 -19.76
CA HIS A 212 -10.93 14.89 -20.64
C HIS A 212 -12.13 14.23 -19.96
N ALA A 213 -13.22 14.97 -19.82
CA ALA A 213 -14.43 14.49 -19.17
C ALA A 213 -15.34 13.85 -20.23
N ASP A 214 -15.43 12.53 -20.18
CA ASP A 214 -16.39 11.75 -20.98
C ASP A 214 -17.54 11.33 -20.04
N TRP A 215 -18.70 11.95 -20.23
CA TRP A 215 -19.86 11.89 -19.33
C TRP A 215 -20.79 10.72 -19.61
#